data_AF-A0A6C0D9I1-F1
#
_entry.id   AF-A0A6C0D9I1-F1
#
_cell.length_a   1.000
_cell.length_b   1.000
_cell.length_c   1.000
_cell.angle_alpha   90.00
_cell.angle_beta   90.00
_cell.angle_gamma   90.00
#
_symmetry.space_group_name_H-M   'P 1'
#
loop_
_entity.id
_entity.type
_entity.pdbx_description
1 polymer ?
#
loop_
_entity_poly.entity_id
_entity_poly.type
_entity_poly.pdbx_seq_one_letter_code
_entity_poly.pdbx_strand_id
1 'polypeptide(L)'
;MDFKLINQNLSDDRLLIILICIAIVFFVLILPKLEKQSMAEYNSVYENFNNITKDLPMIDQHICSAQCCKFVQWPIPFNNEPLGSKENLSNYIGSNMTCNNGQSGGGCVCIQKNDYDYLANHGQTDSNPTDNPILNF
;
A
#
# COMPACT_ATOMS: atom_id res chain seq x y z
N MET A 1 -39.01 -6.21 27.68
CA MET A 1 -39.31 -4.93 27.04
C MET A 1 -40.23 -5.25 25.87
N ASP A 2 -41.53 -5.28 26.16
CA ASP A 2 -42.55 -5.64 25.19
C ASP A 2 -42.75 -4.48 24.22
N PHE A 3 -42.36 -4.68 22.97
CA PHE A 3 -42.78 -3.84 21.86
C PHE A 3 -44.28 -4.12 21.64
N LYS A 4 -45.12 -3.44 22.41
CA LYS A 4 -46.56 -3.42 22.24
C LYS A 4 -46.82 -2.87 20.84
N LEU A 5 -47.19 -3.79 19.94
CA LEU A 5 -47.58 -3.54 18.57
C LEU A 5 -48.46 -2.30 18.50
N ILE A 6 -47.97 -1.35 17.70
CA ILE A 6 -48.59 -0.09 17.35
C ILE A 6 -50.02 -0.37 16.88
N ASN A 7 -50.97 0.05 17.72
CA ASN A 7 -52.32 0.50 17.41
C ASN A 7 -52.87 0.07 16.02
N GLN A 8 -53.52 -1.10 15.95
CA GLN A 8 -54.09 -1.71 14.74
C GLN A 8 -55.32 -0.98 14.13
N ASN A 9 -55.45 0.33 14.27
CA ASN A 9 -56.60 1.09 13.76
C ASN A 9 -56.22 2.44 13.12
N LEU A 10 -55.02 2.54 12.55
CA LEU A 10 -54.65 3.64 11.67
C LEU A 10 -54.40 3.08 10.27
N SER A 11 -55.47 2.92 9.49
CA SER A 11 -55.54 2.48 8.08
C SER A 11 -54.17 2.06 7.49
N ASP A 12 -53.92 0.75 7.44
CA ASP A 12 -52.62 0.14 7.10
C ASP A 12 -51.94 0.76 5.87
N ASP A 13 -52.73 1.18 4.86
CA ASP A 13 -52.25 1.87 3.66
C ASP A 13 -51.55 3.21 3.94
N ARG A 14 -52.04 4.01 4.89
CA ARG A 14 -51.43 5.30 5.25
C ARG A 14 -50.10 5.11 5.99
N LEU A 15 -50.01 4.07 6.82
CA LEU A 15 -48.79 3.74 7.56
C LEU A 15 -47.71 3.25 6.59
N LEU A 16 -48.10 2.40 5.63
CA LEU A 16 -47.23 1.93 4.56
C LEU A 16 -46.70 3.08 3.69
N ILE A 17 -47.56 4.03 3.30
CA ILE A 17 -47.15 5.22 2.54
C ILE A 17 -46.13 6.07 3.35
N ILE A 18 -46.36 6.29 4.64
CA ILE A 18 -45.45 7.06 5.50
C ILE A 18 -44.08 6.37 5.59
N LEU A 19 -44.02 5.04 5.75
CA LEU A 19 -42.76 4.30 5.79
C LEU A 19 -41.99 4.39 4.48
N ILE A 20 -42.68 4.32 3.34
CA ILE A 20 -42.05 4.50 2.03
C ILE A 20 -41.50 5.92 1.89
N CYS A 21 -42.25 6.94 2.31
CA CYS A 21 -41.77 8.33 2.29
C CYS A 21 -40.53 8.51 3.18
N ILE A 22 -40.50 7.93 4.38
CA ILE A 22 -39.33 7.97 5.27
C ILE A 22 -38.13 7.28 4.63
N ALA A 23 -38.33 6.12 4.01
CA ALA A 23 -37.28 5.41 3.29
C ALA A 23 -36.73 6.28 2.15
N ILE A 24 -37.59 6.87 1.31
CA ILE A 24 -37.16 7.75 0.21
C ILE A 24 -36.35 8.94 0.75
N VAL A 25 -36.83 9.59 1.83
CA VAL A 25 -36.12 10.71 2.46
C VAL A 25 -34.75 10.27 2.99
N PHE A 26 -34.65 9.09 3.61
CA PHE A 26 -33.40 8.53 4.10
C PHE A 26 -32.41 8.27 2.94
N PHE A 27 -32.87 7.61 1.88
CA PHE A 27 -32.03 7.29 0.72
C PHE A 27 -31.58 8.54 -0.04
N VAL A 28 -32.45 9.55 -0.18
CA VAL A 28 -32.14 10.76 -0.95
C VAL A 28 -31.36 11.80 -0.16
N LEU A 29 -31.54 11.90 1.17
CA LEU A 29 -30.92 12.97 1.96
C LEU A 29 -29.82 12.48 2.91
N ILE A 30 -29.96 11.30 3.51
CA ILE A 30 -29.04 10.83 4.55
C ILE A 30 -27.85 10.11 3.92
N LEU A 31 -28.08 9.16 3.01
CA LEU A 31 -27.00 8.42 2.34
C LEU A 31 -25.97 9.32 1.63
N PRO A 32 -26.35 10.29 0.76
CA PRO A 32 -25.34 11.11 0.08
C PRO A 32 -24.55 12.01 1.03
N LYS A 33 -25.07 12.32 2.22
CA LYS A 33 -24.30 13.06 3.24
C LYS A 33 -23.24 12.19 3.90
N LEU A 34 -23.57 10.95 4.20
CA LEU A 34 -22.63 9.98 4.78
C LEU A 34 -21.51 9.65 3.80
N GLU A 35 -21.83 9.40 2.53
CA GLU A 35 -20.83 9.14 1.49
C GLU A 35 -19.86 10.31 1.30
N LYS A 36 -20.37 11.55 1.28
CA LYS A 36 -19.53 12.74 1.15
C LYS A 36 -18.54 12.91 2.30
N GLN A 37 -18.98 12.64 3.54
CA GLN A 37 -18.09 12.71 4.70
C GLN A 37 -17.02 11.61 4.64
N SER A 38 -17.40 10.38 4.30
CA SER A 38 -16.47 9.27 4.13
C SER A 38 -15.43 9.56 3.04
N MET A 39 -15.85 10.11 1.89
CA MET A 39 -14.92 10.45 0.82
C MET A 39 -13.99 11.61 1.19
N ALA A 40 -14.48 12.61 1.92
CA ALA A 40 -13.64 13.72 2.38
C ALA A 40 -12.54 13.24 3.34
N GLU A 41 -12.89 12.34 4.27
CA GLU A 41 -11.92 11.74 5.19
C GLU A 41 -10.91 10.86 4.43
N TYR A 42 -11.38 9.99 3.54
CA TYR A 42 -10.51 9.16 2.69
C TYR A 42 -9.53 10.01 1.87
N ASN A 43 -10.02 11.08 1.23
CA ASN A 43 -9.19 11.96 0.43
C ASN A 43 -8.15 12.69 1.29
N SER A 44 -8.52 13.13 2.49
CA SER A 44 -7.57 13.77 3.40
C SER A 44 -6.44 12.82 3.83
N VAL A 45 -6.77 11.56 4.11
CA VAL A 45 -5.80 10.52 4.46
C VAL A 45 -4.91 10.22 3.26
N TYR A 46 -5.50 10.03 2.07
CA TYR A 46 -4.78 9.78 0.84
C TYR A 46 -3.81 10.92 0.47
N GLU A 47 -4.25 12.17 0.59
CA GLU A 47 -3.40 13.34 0.37
C GLU A 47 -2.26 13.41 1.38
N ASN A 48 -2.52 13.14 2.66
CA ASN A 48 -1.48 13.08 3.68
C ASN A 48 -0.45 11.99 3.38
N PHE A 49 -0.91 10.78 3.01
CA PHE A 49 -0.01 9.70 2.60
C PHE A 49 0.83 10.10 1.40
N ASN A 50 0.21 10.63 0.34
CA ASN A 50 0.95 11.05 -0.86
C ASN A 50 1.94 12.18 -0.58
N ASN A 51 1.60 13.13 0.28
CA ASN A 51 2.51 14.20 0.65
C ASN A 51 3.72 13.67 1.43
N ILE A 52 3.54 12.64 2.26
CA ILE A 52 4.63 11.98 2.98
C ILE A 52 5.47 11.11 2.04
N THR A 53 4.85 10.41 1.10
CA THR A 53 5.53 9.42 0.25
C THR A 53 6.16 10.00 -1.01
N LYS A 54 5.80 11.22 -1.42
CA LYS A 54 6.30 11.85 -2.66
C LYS A 54 7.83 11.91 -2.75
N ASP A 55 8.50 12.11 -1.62
CA ASP A 55 9.95 12.23 -1.54
C ASP A 55 10.62 10.97 -0.95
N LEU A 56 9.86 9.91 -0.66
CA LEU A 56 10.41 8.67 -0.15
C LEU A 56 10.92 7.81 -1.31
N PRO A 57 12.19 7.37 -1.29
CA PRO A 57 12.70 6.46 -2.30
C PRO A 57 11.95 5.13 -2.22
N MET A 58 11.15 4.83 -3.24
CA MET A 58 10.48 3.54 -3.34
C MET A 58 11.41 2.53 -4.02
N ILE A 59 11.60 1.38 -3.37
CA ILE A 59 12.57 0.37 -3.81
C ILE A 59 12.22 -0.19 -5.20
N ASP A 60 10.94 -0.23 -5.55
CA ASP A 60 10.44 -0.69 -6.85
C ASP A 60 10.78 0.27 -8.00
N GLN A 61 11.11 1.52 -7.72
CA GLN A 61 11.59 2.50 -8.70
C GLN A 61 13.09 2.42 -8.97
N HIS A 62 13.83 1.60 -8.22
CA HIS A 62 15.25 1.42 -8.43
C HIS A 62 15.58 0.58 -9.67
N ILE A 63 16.85 0.65 -10.10
CA ILE A 63 17.34 -0.04 -11.29
C ILE A 63 17.13 -1.54 -11.14
N CYS A 64 16.58 -2.16 -12.19
CA CYS A 64 16.47 -3.60 -12.30
C CYS A 64 17.65 -4.15 -13.11
N SER A 65 18.35 -5.16 -12.59
CA SER A 65 19.45 -5.80 -13.32
C SER A 65 19.65 -7.25 -12.89
N ALA A 66 20.00 -8.11 -13.85
CA ALA A 66 20.39 -9.48 -13.57
C ALA A 66 21.66 -9.57 -12.70
N GLN A 67 22.54 -8.55 -12.73
CA GLN A 67 23.75 -8.52 -11.89
C GLN A 67 23.46 -8.35 -10.39
N CYS A 68 22.28 -7.85 -10.05
CA CYS A 68 21.83 -7.68 -8.67
C CYS A 68 21.18 -8.94 -8.09
N CYS A 69 20.96 -9.98 -8.91
CA CYS A 69 20.39 -11.25 -8.48
C CYS A 69 21.40 -12.20 -7.83
N LYS A 70 22.18 -11.70 -6.88
CA LYS A 70 23.22 -12.51 -6.22
C LYS A 70 22.65 -13.56 -5.27
N PHE A 71 21.43 -13.37 -4.78
CA PHE A 71 20.84 -14.15 -3.69
C PHE A 71 19.44 -14.70 -4.02
N VAL A 72 19.08 -14.79 -5.30
CA VAL A 72 17.77 -15.35 -5.69
C VAL A 72 17.76 -16.86 -5.54
N GLN A 73 16.71 -17.37 -4.90
CA GLN A 73 16.46 -18.81 -4.80
C GLN A 73 15.99 -19.43 -6.12
N TRP A 74 15.49 -18.59 -7.05
CA TRP A 74 14.89 -19.03 -8.31
C TRP A 74 15.65 -18.45 -9.51
N PRO A 75 15.80 -19.23 -10.60
CA PRO A 75 16.43 -18.72 -11.82
C PRO A 75 15.63 -17.54 -12.36
N ILE A 76 16.36 -16.48 -12.75
CA ILE A 76 15.76 -15.27 -13.29
C ILE A 76 15.05 -15.66 -14.60
N PRO A 77 13.74 -15.36 -14.76
CA PRO A 77 12.98 -15.81 -15.92
C PRO A 77 13.41 -15.16 -17.25
N PHE A 78 14.33 -14.20 -17.24
CA PHE A 78 14.71 -13.42 -18.41
C PHE A 78 16.24 -13.21 -18.50
N ASN A 79 16.84 -13.62 -19.62
CA ASN A 79 18.23 -13.30 -19.99
C ASN A 79 18.28 -11.85 -20.49
N ASN A 80 18.38 -10.90 -19.58
CA ASN A 80 18.50 -9.50 -19.94
C ASN A 80 19.97 -9.08 -19.80
N GLU A 81 20.51 -8.47 -20.84
CA GLU A 81 21.84 -7.89 -20.80
C GLU A 81 21.93 -6.88 -19.63
N PRO A 82 23.07 -6.83 -18.93
CA PRO A 82 23.21 -5.93 -17.80
C PRO A 82 23.09 -4.47 -18.24
N LEU A 83 22.11 -3.75 -17.67
CA LEU A 83 21.83 -2.35 -18.01
C LEU A 83 22.87 -1.32 -17.49
N GLY A 84 24.08 -1.76 -17.16
CA GLY A 84 25.14 -0.87 -16.71
C GLY A 84 26.49 -1.56 -16.63
N SER A 85 27.57 -0.79 -16.79
CA SER A 85 28.91 -1.24 -16.45
C SER A 85 28.97 -1.59 -14.96
N LYS A 86 29.75 -2.61 -14.58
CA LYS A 86 29.94 -3.03 -13.17
C LYS A 86 30.32 -1.85 -12.24
N GLU A 87 30.94 -0.81 -12.78
CA GLU A 87 31.32 0.41 -12.05
C GLU A 87 30.10 1.22 -11.56
N ASN A 88 29.02 1.28 -12.34
CA ASN A 88 27.80 1.99 -11.96
C ASN A 88 27.00 1.30 -10.83
N LEU A 89 27.30 0.03 -10.54
CA LEU A 89 26.63 -0.79 -9.53
C LEU A 89 27.39 -0.84 -8.20
N SER A 90 28.53 -0.16 -8.06
CA SER A 90 29.36 -0.15 -6.84
C SER A 90 28.67 0.42 -5.60
N ASN A 91 27.68 1.30 -5.81
CA ASN A 91 26.86 1.91 -4.74
C ASN A 91 25.56 1.16 -4.48
N TYR A 92 25.34 0.03 -5.16
CA TYR A 92 24.12 -0.75 -5.09
C TYR A 92 24.37 -2.12 -4.45
N ILE A 93 23.42 -2.54 -3.62
CA ILE A 93 23.36 -3.87 -3.00
C ILE A 93 22.33 -4.68 -3.80
N GLY A 94 22.71 -5.91 -4.14
CA GLY A 94 21.81 -6.84 -4.80
C GLY A 94 20.77 -7.36 -3.82
N SER A 95 19.50 -7.37 -4.22
CA SER A 95 18.41 -7.93 -3.42
C SER A 95 17.90 -9.26 -3.98
N ASN A 96 17.09 -9.96 -3.18
CA ASN A 96 16.35 -11.14 -3.62
C ASN A 96 15.00 -10.78 -4.29
N MET A 97 14.69 -9.48 -4.44
CA MET A 97 13.44 -9.03 -5.04
C MET A 97 13.58 -8.99 -6.56
N THR A 98 12.75 -9.75 -7.26
CA THR A 98 12.69 -9.73 -8.72
C THR A 98 11.93 -8.50 -9.21
N CYS A 99 12.42 -7.84 -10.24
CA CYS A 99 11.76 -6.71 -10.89
C CYS A 99 11.71 -6.93 -12.41
N ASN A 100 10.70 -6.32 -13.04
CA ASN A 100 10.59 -6.19 -14.47
C ASN A 100 9.98 -4.82 -14.78
N ASN A 101 10.83 -3.79 -14.78
CA ASN A 101 10.42 -2.46 -15.17
C ASN A 101 10.85 -2.29 -16.63
N GLY A 102 9.88 -2.17 -17.55
CA GLY A 102 10.12 -2.15 -19.00
C GLY A 102 11.11 -1.09 -19.51
N GLN A 103 11.54 -0.16 -18.65
CA GLN A 103 12.61 0.82 -18.90
C GLN A 103 14.03 0.30 -18.58
N SER A 104 14.17 -0.58 -17.58
CA SER A 104 15.45 -1.09 -17.10
C SER A 104 15.59 -2.62 -17.23
N GLY A 105 14.73 -3.25 -18.02
CA GLY A 105 14.69 -4.70 -18.19
C GLY A 105 14.20 -5.45 -16.95
N GLY A 106 14.34 -6.77 -17.00
CA GLY A 106 14.01 -7.70 -15.92
C GLY A 106 15.24 -8.29 -15.22
N GLY A 107 15.08 -8.68 -13.97
CA GLY A 107 16.20 -9.09 -13.11
C GLY A 107 15.82 -8.92 -11.65
N CYS A 108 16.75 -8.41 -10.86
CA CYS A 108 16.52 -8.10 -9.45
C CYS A 108 16.71 -6.63 -9.19
N VAL A 109 16.03 -6.13 -8.17
CA VAL A 109 16.15 -4.75 -7.74
C VAL A 109 17.55 -4.53 -7.17
N CYS A 110 18.26 -3.57 -7.74
CA CYS A 110 19.50 -3.03 -7.21
C CYS A 110 19.14 -1.93 -6.20
N ILE A 111 19.26 -2.20 -4.90
CA ILE A 111 18.92 -1.22 -3.86
C ILE A 111 20.14 -0.34 -3.61
N GLN A 112 19.98 0.97 -3.45
CA GLN A 112 21.11 1.80 -3.02
C GLN A 112 21.51 1.47 -1.58
N LYS A 113 22.80 1.61 -1.25
CA LYS A 113 23.33 1.29 0.09
C LYS A 113 22.61 2.04 1.22
N ASN A 114 22.37 3.34 1.06
CA ASN A 114 21.63 4.17 2.01
C ASN A 114 20.22 3.65 2.28
N ASP A 115 19.49 3.23 1.24
CA ASP A 115 18.12 2.72 1.38
C ASP A 115 18.14 1.34 2.03
N TYR A 116 19.12 0.51 1.67
CA TYR A 116 19.34 -0.77 2.35
C TYR A 116 19.65 -0.55 3.85
N ASP A 117 20.54 0.37 4.19
CA ASP A 117 20.90 0.69 5.57
C ASP A 117 19.69 1.22 6.35
N TYR A 118 18.87 2.07 5.72
CA TYR A 118 17.61 2.54 6.32
C TYR A 118 16.69 1.36 6.63
N LEU A 119 16.50 0.43 5.69
CA LEU A 119 15.63 -0.74 5.85
C LEU A 119 16.19 -1.76 6.85
N ALA A 120 17.50 -2.00 6.83
CA ALA A 120 18.19 -2.93 7.71
C ALA A 120 18.16 -2.46 9.17
N ASN A 121 18.22 -1.15 9.39
CA ASN A 121 18.09 -0.54 10.72
C ASN A 121 16.64 -0.20 11.09
N HIS A 122 15.68 -0.44 10.19
CA HIS A 122 14.28 -0.20 10.45
C HIS A 122 13.76 -1.21 11.49
N GLY A 123 13.62 -0.75 12.74
CA GLY A 123 13.23 -1.58 13.87
C GLY A 123 14.33 -1.80 14.92
N GLN A 124 15.55 -1.29 14.70
CA GLN A 124 16.51 -1.15 15.79
C GLN A 124 16.01 -0.02 16.70
N THR A 125 15.36 -0.40 17.80
CA THR A 125 15.28 0.46 18.98
C THR A 125 16.71 0.52 19.55
N ASP A 126 17.18 1.67 20.02
CA ASP A 126 18.55 1.91 20.51
C ASP A 126 19.00 0.97 21.66
N SER A 127 19.22 -0.31 21.37
CA SER A 127 19.75 -1.31 22.30
C SER A 127 20.85 -2.09 21.59
N ASN A 128 22.09 -1.71 21.94
CA ASN A 128 23.37 -2.37 21.68
C ASN A 128 23.55 -3.16 20.36
N PRO A 129 24.52 -2.78 19.49
CA PRO A 129 24.75 -3.39 18.17
C PRO A 129 25.23 -4.86 18.14
N THR A 130 25.17 -5.62 19.23
CA THR A 130 25.78 -6.97 19.30
C THR A 130 24.81 -8.14 19.15
N ASP A 131 23.48 -7.91 19.13
CA ASP A 131 22.52 -9.02 19.36
C ASP A 131 21.66 -9.41 18.16
N ASN A 132 21.97 -8.96 16.93
CA ASN A 132 21.23 -9.38 15.73
C ASN A 132 22.13 -10.06 14.69
N PRO A 133 22.28 -11.40 14.72
CA PRO A 133 23.02 -12.15 13.70
C PRO A 133 22.26 -12.31 12.38
N ILE A 134 21.12 -11.65 12.19
CA ILE A 134 20.23 -11.85 11.02
C ILE A 134 20.64 -10.99 9.80
N LEU A 135 21.59 -10.06 9.96
CA LEU A 135 22.05 -9.16 8.88
C LEU A 135 23.52 -9.36 8.49
N ASN A 136 24.02 -10.59 8.56
CA ASN A 136 25.22 -10.98 7.81
C ASN A 136 24.79 -11.61 6.48
N PHE A 137 24.58 -10.75 5.47
CA PHE A 137 24.48 -11.13 4.06
C PHE A 137 25.61 -10.46 3.26
#